data_AF-A0A2R7RIT6-F1
#
_entry.id   AF-A0A2R7RIT6-F1
#
_cell.length_a   1.000
_cell.length_b   1.000
_cell.length_c   1.000
_cell.angle_alpha   90.00
_cell.angle_beta   90.00
_cell.angle_gamma   90.00
#
_symmetry.space_group_name_H-M   'P 1'
#
loop_
_entity.id
_entity.type
_entity.pdbx_description
1 polymer ?
#
loop_
_entity_poly.entity_id
_entity_poly.type
_entity_poly.pdbx_seq_one_letter_code
_entity_poly.pdbx_strand_id
1 'polypeptide(L)'
;MTAGVQAPVRLGSWVIGLAGIAGLGVIIAGVYPSREALTAVAVVIALAVGVGWPHFLRIPAKKTLAAVIGLPGAGAALAASFVPAPGYLDWTPGFIALGMMAVFVVQLIRGTGQAQRLESTLGCCAGVLLSCLGSGWIAGARFTGVKEMLLVAAISAAVALLAGLIRWPDSIIAPLGIVLAGLAGPLAG
;
A
#
# COMPACT_ATOMS: atom_id res chain seq x y z
N MET A 1 -16.27 -33.39 -17.78
CA MET A 1 -16.38 -31.94 -17.51
C MET A 1 -14.98 -31.37 -17.46
N THR A 2 -14.52 -30.77 -18.55
CA THR A 2 -13.17 -30.22 -18.70
C THR A 2 -13.07 -28.88 -17.99
N ALA A 3 -12.25 -28.81 -16.94
CA ALA A 3 -11.90 -27.56 -16.29
C ALA A 3 -11.18 -26.66 -17.30
N GLY A 4 -11.86 -25.63 -17.78
CA GLY A 4 -11.24 -24.57 -18.56
C GLY A 4 -10.26 -23.83 -17.65
N VAL A 5 -8.97 -24.14 -17.77
CA VAL A 5 -7.88 -23.34 -17.22
C VAL A 5 -8.03 -21.94 -17.81
N GLN A 6 -8.52 -21.00 -17.01
CA GLN A 6 -8.54 -19.59 -17.36
C GLN A 6 -7.09 -19.17 -17.67
N ALA A 7 -6.83 -18.79 -18.91
CA ALA A 7 -5.54 -18.25 -19.30
C ALA A 7 -5.22 -17.02 -18.41
N PRO A 8 -3.97 -16.88 -17.92
CA PRO A 8 -3.58 -15.71 -17.12
C PRO A 8 -3.73 -14.44 -17.97
N VAL A 9 -4.41 -13.44 -17.41
CA VAL A 9 -4.62 -12.13 -18.03
C VAL A 9 -3.25 -11.48 -18.30
N ARG A 10 -2.81 -11.50 -19.57
CA ARG A 10 -1.50 -10.96 -20.00
C ARG A 10 -1.34 -9.44 -19.80
N LEU A 11 -2.43 -8.70 -19.54
CA LEU A 11 -2.44 -7.25 -19.35
C LEU A 11 -2.18 -6.78 -17.90
N GLY A 12 -2.16 -7.68 -16.92
CA GLY A 12 -2.32 -7.29 -15.51
C GLY A 12 -1.10 -6.70 -14.80
N SER A 13 0.08 -7.31 -14.89
CA SER A 13 1.21 -6.97 -14.00
C SER A 13 1.92 -5.68 -14.38
N TRP A 14 2.07 -5.41 -15.68
CA TRP A 14 2.72 -4.18 -16.17
C TRP A 14 1.92 -2.94 -15.86
N VAL A 15 0.59 -3.00 -16.00
CA VAL A 15 -0.29 -1.87 -15.65
C VAL A 15 -0.23 -1.60 -14.14
N ILE A 16 -0.20 -2.64 -13.31
CA ILE A 16 -0.10 -2.50 -11.86
C ILE A 16 1.25 -1.90 -11.44
N GLY A 17 2.36 -2.38 -12.00
CA GLY A 17 3.67 -1.81 -11.67
C GLY A 17 3.85 -0.39 -12.19
N LEU A 18 3.36 -0.07 -13.40
CA LEU A 18 3.33 1.31 -13.90
C LEU A 18 2.46 2.22 -13.03
N ALA A 19 1.30 1.74 -12.57
CA ALA A 19 0.45 2.47 -11.63
C ALA A 19 1.14 2.69 -10.28
N GLY A 20 1.91 1.70 -9.80
CA GLY A 20 2.72 1.83 -8.59
C GLY A 20 3.82 2.88 -8.72
N ILE A 21 4.56 2.87 -9.84
CA ILE A 21 5.60 3.86 -10.14
C ILE A 21 5.00 5.26 -10.30
N ALA A 22 3.87 5.38 -11.01
CA ALA A 22 3.15 6.64 -11.16
C ALA A 22 2.66 7.15 -9.79
N GLY A 23 2.09 6.27 -8.95
CA GLY A 23 1.66 6.61 -7.60
C GLY A 23 2.80 7.11 -6.72
N LEU A 24 3.96 6.44 -6.78
CA LEU A 24 5.18 6.91 -6.10
C LEU A 24 5.63 8.28 -6.61
N GLY A 25 5.64 8.48 -7.93
CA GLY A 25 5.95 9.78 -8.53
C GLY A 25 5.02 10.89 -8.04
N VAL A 26 3.72 10.61 -7.93
CA VAL A 26 2.72 11.57 -7.41
C VAL A 26 2.93 11.85 -5.91
N ILE A 27 3.26 10.84 -5.09
CA ILE A 27 3.64 11.05 -3.68
C ILE A 27 4.81 12.02 -3.58
N ILE A 28 5.88 11.77 -4.32
CA ILE A 28 7.09 12.59 -4.26
C ILE A 28 6.84 13.98 -4.82
N ALA A 29 6.08 14.12 -5.91
CA ALA A 29 5.65 15.41 -6.43
C ALA A 29 4.84 16.20 -5.38
N GLY A 30 3.98 15.53 -4.61
CA GLY A 30 3.17 16.12 -3.55
C GLY A 30 3.96 16.72 -2.39
N VAL A 31 5.23 16.36 -2.21
CA VAL A 31 6.11 16.86 -1.14
C VAL A 31 6.54 18.32 -1.38
N TYR A 32 6.65 18.74 -2.64
CA TYR A 32 7.20 20.04 -3.02
C TYR A 32 6.24 21.24 -2.86
N PRO A 33 4.94 21.15 -3.23
CA PRO A 33 4.06 22.31 -3.20
C PRO A 33 3.60 22.70 -1.80
N SER A 34 3.03 21.75 -1.05
CA SER A 34 2.54 22.02 0.31
C SER A 34 2.26 20.73 1.09
N ARG A 35 2.15 20.85 2.41
CA ARG A 35 1.80 19.71 3.28
C ARG A 35 0.38 19.20 3.00
N GLU A 36 -0.55 20.11 2.71
CA GLU A 36 -1.93 19.77 2.38
C GLU A 36 -1.98 18.96 1.08
N ALA A 37 -1.15 19.32 0.09
CA ALA A 37 -1.04 18.58 -1.16
C ALA A 37 -0.53 17.15 -0.93
N LEU A 38 0.56 16.96 -0.17
CA LEU A 38 1.05 15.62 0.18
C LEU A 38 -0.01 14.80 0.94
N THR A 39 -0.72 15.44 1.87
CA THR A 39 -1.79 14.80 2.64
C THR A 39 -2.93 14.35 1.71
N ALA A 40 -3.37 15.23 0.80
CA ALA A 40 -4.42 14.92 -0.16
C ALA A 40 -4.02 13.76 -1.08
N VAL A 41 -2.78 13.77 -1.60
CA VAL A 41 -2.22 12.69 -2.41
C VAL A 41 -2.20 11.37 -1.64
N ALA A 42 -1.71 11.37 -0.40
CA ALA A 42 -1.65 10.16 0.43
C ALA A 42 -3.05 9.60 0.72
N VAL A 43 -4.04 10.45 1.00
CA VAL A 43 -5.44 10.05 1.17
C VAL A 43 -5.99 9.44 -0.12
N VAL A 44 -5.79 10.08 -1.26
CA VAL A 44 -6.25 9.57 -2.57
C VAL A 44 -5.62 8.20 -2.86
N ILE A 45 -4.32 8.02 -2.58
CA ILE A 45 -3.62 6.75 -2.78
C ILE A 45 -4.13 5.68 -1.81
N ALA A 46 -4.35 6.00 -0.54
CA ALA A 46 -4.92 5.06 0.43
C ALA A 46 -6.31 4.57 -0.02
N LEU A 47 -7.15 5.47 -0.53
CA LEU A 47 -8.45 5.12 -1.09
C LEU A 47 -8.33 4.30 -2.38
N ALA A 48 -7.38 4.64 -3.26
CA ALA A 48 -7.11 3.88 -4.47
C ALA A 48 -6.60 2.46 -4.17
N VAL A 49 -5.74 2.30 -3.15
CA VAL A 49 -5.33 1.00 -2.61
C VAL A 49 -6.55 0.28 -2.05
N GLY A 50 -7.38 0.95 -1.25
CA GLY A 50 -8.63 0.42 -0.74
C GLY A 50 -9.52 -0.15 -1.85
N VAL A 51 -9.74 0.59 -2.93
CA VAL A 51 -10.54 0.11 -4.07
C VAL A 51 -9.81 -0.99 -4.85
N GLY A 52 -8.53 -0.80 -5.18
CA GLY A 52 -7.77 -1.72 -6.03
C GLY A 52 -7.51 -3.07 -5.39
N TRP A 53 -7.30 -3.11 -4.07
CA TRP A 53 -6.82 -4.29 -3.36
C TRP A 53 -7.84 -5.45 -3.35
N PRO A 54 -9.12 -5.27 -2.98
CA PRO A 54 -10.13 -6.33 -3.08
C PRO A 54 -10.41 -6.78 -4.52
N HIS A 55 -10.23 -5.88 -5.50
CA HIS A 55 -10.36 -6.22 -6.92
C HIS A 55 -9.21 -7.11 -7.39
N PHE A 56 -7.98 -6.78 -6.99
CA PHE A 56 -6.78 -7.58 -7.25
C PHE A 56 -6.90 -8.99 -6.65
N LEU A 57 -7.34 -9.08 -5.39
CA LEU A 57 -7.54 -10.36 -4.70
C LEU A 57 -8.82 -11.10 -5.13
N ARG A 58 -9.62 -10.54 -6.06
CA ARG A 58 -10.89 -11.11 -6.56
C ARG A 58 -11.87 -11.49 -5.44
N ILE A 59 -11.89 -10.73 -4.36
CA ILE A 59 -12.72 -11.04 -3.19
C ILE A 59 -14.19 -10.71 -3.52
N PRO A 60 -15.17 -11.52 -3.08
CA PRO A 60 -16.59 -11.25 -3.33
C PRO A 60 -17.10 -9.91 -2.74
N ALA A 61 -16.68 -9.57 -1.52
CA ALA A 61 -17.14 -8.40 -0.78
C ALA A 61 -16.34 -7.12 -1.08
N LYS A 62 -16.18 -6.77 -2.37
CA LYS A 62 -15.25 -5.71 -2.84
C LYS A 62 -15.52 -4.34 -2.22
N LYS A 63 -16.78 -3.91 -2.19
CA LYS A 63 -17.16 -2.56 -1.75
C LYS A 63 -16.89 -2.35 -0.26
N THR A 64 -17.34 -3.30 0.57
CA THR A 64 -17.16 -3.24 2.02
C THR A 64 -15.69 -3.30 2.39
N LEU A 65 -14.94 -4.24 1.79
CA LEU A 65 -13.51 -4.38 2.08
C LEU A 65 -12.69 -3.22 1.53
N ALA A 66 -13.15 -2.57 0.46
CA ALA A 66 -12.50 -1.36 -0.04
C ALA A 66 -12.58 -0.21 0.97
N ALA A 67 -13.73 -0.01 1.59
CA ALA A 67 -13.87 0.97 2.67
C ALA A 67 -13.01 0.59 3.88
N VAL A 68 -13.00 -0.68 4.26
CA VAL A 68 -12.24 -1.19 5.42
C VAL A 68 -10.73 -1.09 5.23
N ILE A 69 -10.23 -1.09 4.00
CA ILE A 69 -8.80 -0.87 3.70
C ILE A 69 -8.48 0.62 3.51
N GLY A 70 -9.33 1.33 2.78
CA GLY A 70 -9.08 2.72 2.40
C GLY A 70 -9.25 3.71 3.55
N LEU A 71 -10.31 3.58 4.35
CA LEU A 71 -10.62 4.54 5.41
C LEU A 71 -9.56 4.55 6.53
N PRO A 72 -9.06 3.41 7.02
CA PRO A 72 -7.97 3.42 8.00
C PRO A 72 -6.68 4.02 7.45
N GLY A 73 -6.32 3.75 6.19
CA GLY A 73 -5.15 4.36 5.56
C GLY A 73 -5.29 5.87 5.40
N ALA A 74 -6.46 6.35 4.97
CA ALA A 74 -6.76 7.78 4.91
C ALA A 74 -6.72 8.42 6.31
N GLY A 75 -7.28 7.75 7.32
CA GLY A 75 -7.22 8.19 8.71
C GLY A 75 -5.80 8.27 9.25
N ALA A 76 -4.96 7.26 8.98
CA ALA A 76 -3.55 7.24 9.33
C ALA A 76 -2.77 8.37 8.65
N ALA A 77 -3.04 8.64 7.37
CA ALA A 77 -2.43 9.74 6.63
C ALA A 77 -2.82 11.11 7.21
N LEU A 78 -4.12 11.31 7.51
CA LEU A 78 -4.60 12.54 8.15
C LEU A 78 -3.97 12.72 9.53
N ALA A 79 -3.96 11.67 10.37
CA ALA A 79 -3.33 11.73 11.69
C ALA A 79 -1.83 12.05 11.58
N ALA A 80 -1.11 11.41 10.67
CA ALA A 80 0.30 11.70 10.43
C ALA A 80 0.55 13.12 9.89
N SER A 81 -0.46 13.75 9.31
CA SER A 81 -0.41 15.18 8.99
C SER A 81 -0.57 16.01 10.26
N PHE A 82 -1.63 15.81 11.05
CA PHE A 82 -2.02 16.75 12.10
C PHE A 82 -1.37 16.54 13.47
N VAL A 83 -0.89 15.34 13.79
CA VAL A 83 -0.29 15.05 15.09
C VAL A 83 1.04 15.80 15.23
N PRO A 84 1.29 16.54 16.34
CA PRO A 84 2.55 17.25 16.55
C PRO A 84 3.75 16.32 16.74
N ALA A 85 4.96 16.87 16.63
CA ALA A 85 6.19 16.16 16.99
C ALA A 85 6.21 15.85 18.51
N PRO A 86 6.86 14.76 18.95
CA PRO A 86 7.57 13.76 18.15
C PRO A 86 6.66 12.63 17.61
N GLY A 87 5.38 12.64 17.97
CA GLY A 87 4.44 11.53 17.79
C GLY A 87 3.79 11.40 16.42
N TYR A 88 4.48 11.73 15.32
CA TYR A 88 3.85 11.81 14.00
C TYR A 88 3.11 10.52 13.58
N LEU A 89 3.52 9.34 14.05
CA LEU A 89 2.90 8.06 13.70
C LEU A 89 2.11 7.42 14.84
N ASP A 90 1.94 8.07 15.98
CA ASP A 90 1.35 7.47 17.21
C ASP A 90 -0.04 6.85 16.98
N TRP A 91 -0.82 7.45 16.07
CA TRP A 91 -2.16 6.97 15.73
C TRP A 91 -2.19 5.92 14.61
N THR A 92 -1.09 5.73 13.87
CA THR A 92 -1.03 4.78 12.75
C THR A 92 -1.28 3.34 13.21
N PRO A 93 -0.67 2.83 14.31
CA PRO A 93 -1.01 1.52 14.87
C PRO A 93 -2.49 1.39 15.26
N GLY A 94 -3.11 2.45 15.77
CA GLY A 94 -4.53 2.49 16.10
C GLY A 94 -5.41 2.28 14.87
N PHE A 95 -5.13 2.99 13.77
CA PHE A 95 -5.85 2.79 12.51
C PHE A 95 -5.62 1.40 11.91
N ILE A 96 -4.41 0.85 11.98
CA ILE A 96 -4.13 -0.53 11.57
C ILE A 96 -5.00 -1.51 12.36
N ALA A 97 -5.01 -1.40 13.69
CA ALA A 97 -5.79 -2.27 14.55
C ALA A 97 -7.28 -2.17 14.24
N LEU A 98 -7.82 -0.96 14.10
CA LEU A 98 -9.22 -0.73 13.72
C LEU A 98 -9.57 -1.35 12.37
N GLY A 99 -8.73 -1.14 11.35
CA GLY A 99 -8.92 -1.71 10.02
C GLY A 99 -8.88 -3.23 10.03
N MET A 100 -7.89 -3.83 10.70
CA MET A 100 -7.78 -5.29 10.82
C MET A 100 -8.96 -5.89 11.58
N MET A 101 -9.38 -5.30 12.70
CA MET A 101 -10.59 -5.71 13.42
C MET A 101 -11.82 -5.64 12.51
N ALA A 102 -11.98 -4.56 11.74
CA ALA A 102 -13.08 -4.43 10.80
C ALA A 102 -13.04 -5.49 9.68
N VAL A 103 -11.85 -5.90 9.20
CA VAL A 103 -11.72 -7.04 8.29
C VAL A 103 -12.31 -8.30 8.95
N PHE A 104 -11.93 -8.61 10.19
CA PHE A 104 -12.49 -9.78 10.88
C PHE A 104 -14.01 -9.68 11.05
N VAL A 105 -14.55 -8.52 11.43
CA VAL A 105 -15.99 -8.28 11.55
C VAL A 105 -16.71 -8.53 10.22
N VAL A 106 -16.19 -8.02 9.10
CA VAL A 106 -16.75 -8.28 7.77
C VAL A 106 -16.76 -9.78 7.47
N GLN A 107 -15.71 -10.51 7.85
CA GLN A 107 -15.62 -11.95 7.59
C GLN A 107 -16.53 -12.76 8.50
N LEU A 108 -16.78 -12.31 9.74
CA LEU A 108 -17.79 -12.91 10.63
C LEU A 108 -19.21 -12.73 10.06
N ILE A 109 -19.54 -11.53 9.57
CA ILE A 109 -20.84 -11.23 8.94
C ILE A 109 -21.04 -12.07 7.67
N ARG A 110 -19.98 -12.31 6.89
CA ARG A 110 -20.02 -13.18 5.69
C ARG A 110 -20.28 -14.66 6.00
N GLY A 111 -20.14 -15.09 7.26
CA GLY A 111 -20.47 -16.43 7.72
C GLY A 111 -19.34 -17.47 7.59
N THR A 112 -19.44 -18.54 8.39
CA THR A 112 -18.48 -19.64 8.45
C THR A 112 -18.83 -20.72 7.41
N GLY A 113 -18.18 -20.70 6.25
CA GLY A 113 -18.39 -21.69 5.19
C GLY A 113 -17.97 -21.25 3.79
N GLN A 114 -17.60 -19.98 3.64
CA GLN A 114 -17.08 -19.44 2.38
C GLN A 114 -15.69 -20.01 2.07
N ALA A 115 -15.49 -20.47 0.84
CA ALA A 115 -14.16 -20.83 0.34
C ALA A 115 -13.21 -19.61 0.40
N GLN A 116 -11.92 -19.87 0.65
CA GLN A 116 -10.85 -18.86 0.68
C GLN A 116 -11.02 -17.77 1.77
N ARG A 117 -11.74 -18.06 2.86
CA ARG A 117 -11.99 -17.08 3.94
C ARG A 117 -10.72 -16.62 4.65
N LEU A 118 -9.80 -17.54 4.94
CA LEU A 118 -8.50 -17.22 5.55
C LEU A 118 -7.64 -16.38 4.62
N GLU A 119 -7.51 -16.78 3.36
CA GLU A 119 -6.76 -16.04 2.36
C GLU A 119 -7.33 -14.62 2.13
N SER A 120 -8.66 -14.49 2.07
CA SER A 120 -9.31 -13.18 1.96
C SER A 120 -9.09 -12.32 3.21
N THR A 121 -9.09 -12.93 4.40
CA THR A 121 -8.81 -12.21 5.66
C THR A 121 -7.36 -11.74 5.69
N LEU A 122 -6.41 -12.64 5.48
CA LEU A 122 -4.98 -12.34 5.49
C LEU A 122 -4.62 -11.32 4.41
N GLY A 123 -5.13 -11.52 3.19
CA GLY A 123 -4.97 -10.60 2.09
C GLY A 123 -5.51 -9.22 2.40
N CYS A 124 -6.70 -9.10 2.99
CA CYS A 124 -7.24 -7.79 3.38
C CYS A 124 -6.50 -7.15 4.56
N CYS A 125 -6.04 -7.93 5.54
CA CYS A 125 -5.19 -7.40 6.62
C CYS A 125 -3.88 -6.84 6.07
N ALA A 126 -3.25 -7.52 5.10
CA ALA A 126 -2.09 -6.98 4.40
C ALA A 126 -2.41 -5.67 3.67
N GLY A 127 -3.59 -5.59 3.04
CA GLY A 127 -4.08 -4.36 2.41
C GLY A 127 -4.23 -3.21 3.41
N VAL A 128 -4.82 -3.46 4.59
CA VAL A 128 -4.92 -2.45 5.67
C VAL A 128 -3.54 -1.99 6.11
N LEU A 129 -2.62 -2.92 6.37
CA LEU A 129 -1.25 -2.61 6.77
C LEU A 129 -0.56 -1.71 5.74
N LEU A 130 -0.55 -2.11 4.46
CA LEU A 130 0.08 -1.36 3.38
C LEU A 130 -0.56 0.03 3.19
N SER A 131 -1.89 0.11 3.26
CA SER A 131 -2.64 1.37 3.16
C SER A 131 -2.26 2.35 4.29
N CYS A 132 -2.17 1.86 5.53
CA CYS A 132 -1.78 2.67 6.69
C CYS A 132 -0.30 3.06 6.67
N LEU A 133 0.61 2.17 6.23
CA LEU A 133 2.04 2.47 6.14
C LEU A 133 2.35 3.62 5.17
N GLY A 134 1.43 3.96 4.27
CA GLY A 134 1.51 5.17 3.45
C GLY A 134 1.63 6.47 4.26
N SER A 135 1.18 6.50 5.51
CA SER A 135 1.35 7.65 6.41
C SER A 135 2.83 7.95 6.73
N GLY A 136 3.71 6.96 6.58
CA GLY A 136 5.15 7.09 6.75
C GLY A 136 5.79 8.11 5.79
N TRP A 137 5.24 8.30 4.58
CA TRP A 137 5.71 9.33 3.66
C TRP A 137 5.48 10.75 4.19
N ILE A 138 4.34 10.97 4.86
CA ILE A 138 4.01 12.26 5.49
C ILE A 138 4.90 12.47 6.72
N ALA A 139 5.01 11.46 7.59
CA ALA A 139 5.85 11.54 8.77
C ALA A 139 7.33 11.76 8.41
N GLY A 140 7.84 11.06 7.39
CA GLY A 140 9.20 11.25 6.87
C GLY A 140 9.43 12.68 6.39
N ALA A 141 8.54 13.21 5.55
CA ALA A 141 8.62 14.58 5.06
C ALA A 141 8.60 15.63 6.19
N ARG A 142 7.87 15.36 7.28
CA ARG A 142 7.80 16.24 8.46
C ARG A 142 8.99 16.11 9.40
N PHE A 143 9.54 14.90 9.54
CA PHE A 143 10.61 14.58 10.48
C PHE A 143 11.98 15.00 9.96
N THR A 144 12.30 14.73 8.69
CA THR A 144 13.66 14.92 8.20
C THR A 144 13.94 16.36 7.83
N GLY A 145 12.97 17.13 7.32
CA GLY A 145 13.18 18.48 6.75
C GLY A 145 14.09 18.50 5.50
N VAL A 146 14.99 17.52 5.40
CA VAL A 146 15.91 17.20 4.31
C VAL A 146 15.17 16.28 3.35
N LYS A 147 14.83 16.84 2.18
CA LYS A 147 14.12 16.17 1.10
C LYS A 147 14.91 15.00 0.52
N GLU A 148 16.24 15.03 0.64
CA GLU A 148 17.15 14.00 0.12
C GLU A 148 16.88 12.61 0.70
N MET A 149 16.61 12.49 2.00
CA MET A 149 16.31 11.19 2.60
C MET A 149 15.00 10.59 2.08
N LEU A 150 14.03 11.45 1.72
CA LEU A 150 12.79 11.02 1.09
C LEU A 150 13.02 10.58 -0.36
N LEU A 151 13.94 11.24 -1.08
CA LEU A 151 14.35 10.85 -2.43
C LEU A 151 15.09 9.51 -2.41
N VAL A 152 15.98 9.27 -1.44
CA VAL A 152 16.64 7.98 -1.22
C VAL A 152 15.59 6.88 -1.06
N ALA A 153 14.62 7.08 -0.15
CA ALA A 153 13.52 6.14 0.05
C ALA A 153 12.68 5.92 -1.21
N ALA A 154 12.44 6.99 -1.99
CA ALA A 154 11.72 6.92 -3.26
C ALA A 154 12.48 6.11 -4.31
N ILE A 155 13.80 6.30 -4.43
CA ILE A 155 14.64 5.56 -5.38
C ILE A 155 14.67 4.08 -4.98
N SER A 156 14.84 3.77 -3.70
CA SER A 156 14.73 2.39 -3.19
C SER A 156 13.38 1.75 -3.50
N ALA A 157 12.28 2.47 -3.27
CA ALA A 157 10.94 2.00 -3.59
C ALA A 157 10.73 1.80 -5.10
N ALA A 158 11.25 2.70 -5.94
CA ALA A 158 11.18 2.59 -7.39
C ALA A 158 11.92 1.34 -7.89
N VAL A 159 13.11 1.07 -7.35
CA VAL A 159 13.89 -0.14 -7.67
C VAL A 159 13.13 -1.40 -7.24
N ALA A 160 12.51 -1.42 -6.06
CA ALA A 160 11.67 -2.54 -5.63
C ALA A 160 10.49 -2.77 -6.59
N LEU A 161 9.80 -1.70 -7.00
CA LEU A 161 8.68 -1.77 -7.95
C LEU A 161 9.13 -2.27 -9.34
N LEU A 162 10.28 -1.81 -9.82
CA LEU A 162 10.87 -2.25 -11.09
C LEU A 162 11.29 -3.72 -11.03
N ALA A 163 11.89 -4.17 -9.93
CA ALA A 163 12.20 -5.58 -9.73
C ALA A 163 10.92 -6.44 -9.74
N GLY A 164 9.83 -5.94 -9.14
CA GLY A 164 8.51 -6.55 -9.17
C GLY A 164 7.87 -6.70 -10.56
N LEU A 165 8.37 -5.99 -11.58
CA LEU A 165 7.90 -6.13 -12.96
C LEU A 165 8.57 -7.29 -13.71
N ILE A 166 9.67 -7.84 -13.17
CA ILE A 166 10.37 -8.99 -13.74
C ILE A 166 9.46 -10.21 -13.65
N ARG A 167 9.34 -11.00 -14.72
CA ARG A 167 8.44 -12.17 -14.77
C ARG A 167 9.14 -13.47 -14.32
N TRP A 168 9.70 -13.43 -13.13
CA TRP A 168 10.37 -14.55 -12.45
C TRP A 168 9.50 -15.08 -11.30
N PRO A 169 9.81 -16.25 -10.72
CA PRO A 169 9.09 -16.72 -9.54
C PRO A 169 9.27 -15.77 -8.35
N ASP A 170 8.19 -15.52 -7.61
CA ASP A 170 8.15 -14.57 -6.47
C ASP A 170 9.17 -14.91 -5.38
N SER A 171 9.52 -16.20 -5.23
CA SER A 171 10.56 -16.66 -4.31
C SER A 171 11.95 -16.09 -4.63
N ILE A 172 12.19 -15.66 -5.86
CA ILE A 172 13.43 -15.01 -6.30
C ILE A 172 13.24 -13.49 -6.32
N ILE A 173 12.13 -12.99 -6.86
CA ILE A 173 11.90 -11.55 -7.03
C ILE A 173 11.79 -10.84 -5.68
N ALA A 174 11.05 -11.39 -4.73
CA ALA A 174 10.84 -10.72 -3.44
C ALA A 174 12.17 -10.46 -2.69
N PRO A 175 13.06 -11.45 -2.47
CA PRO A 175 14.35 -11.18 -1.83
C PRO A 175 15.25 -10.30 -2.71
N LEU A 176 15.24 -10.49 -4.03
CA LEU A 176 16.03 -9.67 -4.95
C LEU A 176 15.59 -8.20 -4.92
N GLY A 177 14.30 -7.92 -4.89
CA GLY A 177 13.74 -6.57 -4.76
C GLY A 177 14.13 -5.91 -3.44
N ILE A 178 14.14 -6.66 -2.34
CA ILE A 178 14.61 -6.17 -1.03
C ILE A 178 16.09 -5.81 -1.09
N VAL A 179 16.92 -6.71 -1.62
CA VAL A 179 18.38 -6.50 -1.74
C VAL A 179 18.67 -5.30 -2.65
N LEU A 180 18.06 -5.25 -3.84
CA LEU A 180 18.26 -4.15 -4.78
C LEU A 180 17.78 -2.81 -4.21
N ALA A 181 16.63 -2.78 -3.52
CA ALA A 181 16.13 -1.57 -2.88
C ALA A 181 17.06 -1.09 -1.76
N GLY A 182 17.60 -2.01 -0.96
CA GLY A 182 18.60 -1.69 0.08
C GLY A 182 19.89 -1.13 -0.50
N LEU A 183 20.38 -1.70 -1.62
CA LEU A 183 21.57 -1.24 -2.33
C LEU A 183 21.35 0.05 -3.13
N ALA A 184 20.12 0.38 -3.47
CA ALA A 184 19.79 1.61 -4.19
C ALA A 184 19.90 2.85 -3.30
N GLY A 185 19.77 2.71 -1.98
CA GLY A 185 19.83 3.83 -1.04
C GLY A 185 21.14 4.63 -1.14
N PRO A 186 22.31 3.97 -1.08
CA PRO A 186 23.61 4.62 -1.25
C PRO A 186 23.85 5.28 -2.62
N LEU A 187 23.08 4.94 -3.66
CA LEU A 187 23.23 5.56 -4.99
C LEU A 187 22.62 6.97 -5.06
N ALA A 188 21.85 7.35 -4.05
CA ALA A 188 21.18 8.65 -3.97
C ALA A 188 21.97 9.71 -3.17
N GLY A 189 23.13 9.36 -2.59
CA GLY A 189 24.01 10.30 -1.86
C GLY A 189 25.00 9.61 -0.93
#